data_AF-A0AAV5B7K2-F1
#
_entry.id   AF-A0AAV5B7K2-F1
#
_cell.length_a   1.000
_cell.length_b   1.000
_cell.length_c   1.000
_cell.angle_alpha   90.00
_cell.angle_beta   90.00
_cell.angle_gamma   90.00
#
_symmetry.space_group_name_H-M   'P 1'
#
loop_
_entity.id
_entity.type
_entity.pdbx_description
1 polymer ?
#
loop_
_entity_poly.entity_id
_entity_poly.type
_entity_poly.pdbx_seq_one_letter_code
_entity_poly.pdbx_strand_id
1 'polypeptide(L)'
;MKTVDREYATAGEAVRFSVCVTAPSNLDAFERYPLTLLDQPDAGLAIDVSSVQVSVSGKQVESGFEVVGSDGSVTVLIDDVKAFGVESNGEISISYSAVGERPGSYENCVCAFYPENPEDVATSRTKESAVSVDFADPEMPKTKSLSAIRLGNILKTGDDDITWAPAVSSVALTALLVALFAKFASKGRRG
;
A
#
# COMPACT_ATOMS: atom_id res chain seq x y z
N MET A 1 8.51 -1.23 3.83
CA MET A 1 8.30 -2.68 4.06
C MET A 1 6.88 -2.84 4.50
N LYS A 2 6.14 -3.74 3.87
CA LYS A 2 4.77 -4.07 4.23
C LYS A 2 4.73 -5.38 5.01
N THR A 3 3.87 -5.45 6.02
CA THR A 3 3.62 -6.63 6.86
C THR A 3 2.13 -6.77 7.15
N VAL A 4 1.73 -7.93 7.63
CA VAL A 4 0.38 -8.23 8.11
C VAL A 4 0.47 -8.84 9.52
N ASP A 5 -0.50 -8.58 10.39
CA ASP A 5 -0.54 -9.11 11.76
C ASP A 5 -0.65 -10.63 11.82
N ARG A 6 -1.31 -11.22 10.81
CA ARG A 6 -1.44 -12.67 10.61
C ARG A 6 -1.51 -13.01 9.14
N GLU A 7 -0.83 -14.07 8.73
CA GLU A 7 -0.81 -14.56 7.34
C GLU A 7 -2.06 -15.41 7.00
N TYR A 8 -2.85 -15.78 8.01
CA TYR A 8 -4.04 -16.62 7.89
C TYR A 8 -5.20 -16.05 8.70
N ALA A 9 -6.37 -15.97 8.07
CA ALA A 9 -7.63 -15.55 8.70
C ALA A 9 -8.81 -16.34 8.11
N THR A 10 -9.99 -16.22 8.70
CA THR A 10 -11.24 -16.70 8.10
C THR A 10 -11.82 -15.62 7.21
N ALA A 11 -12.39 -15.97 6.05
CA ALA A 11 -13.07 -15.00 5.19
C ALA A 11 -14.13 -14.22 6.00
N GLY A 12 -14.15 -12.90 5.85
CA GLY A 12 -14.94 -11.99 6.67
C GLY A 12 -14.25 -11.48 7.95
N GLU A 13 -13.14 -12.07 8.40
CA GLU A 13 -12.33 -11.53 9.50
C GLU A 13 -11.41 -10.40 9.02
N ALA A 14 -11.21 -9.40 9.88
CA ALA A 14 -10.26 -8.34 9.62
C ALA A 14 -8.83 -8.77 9.96
N VAL A 15 -7.90 -8.46 9.06
CA VAL A 15 -6.44 -8.49 9.30
C VAL A 15 -5.91 -7.05 9.29
N ARG A 16 -4.77 -6.82 9.93
CA ARG A 16 -4.15 -5.49 10.00
C ARG A 16 -2.85 -5.48 9.21
N PHE A 17 -2.79 -4.64 8.19
CA PHE A 17 -1.57 -4.35 7.45
C PHE A 17 -0.81 -3.21 8.08
N SER A 18 0.51 -3.24 7.94
CA SER A 18 1.41 -2.16 8.34
C SER A 18 2.46 -1.92 7.27
N VAL A 19 2.68 -0.66 6.92
CA VAL A 19 3.65 -0.19 5.92
C VAL A 19 4.61 0.75 6.63
N CYS A 20 5.86 0.34 6.74
CA CYS A 20 6.95 1.17 7.26
C CYS A 20 7.75 1.77 6.10
N VAL A 21 7.88 3.09 6.07
CA VAL A 21 8.72 3.87 5.17
C VAL A 21 9.80 4.57 5.99
N THR A 22 11.05 4.33 5.64
CA THR A 22 12.18 5.06 6.20
C THR A 22 12.36 6.36 5.42
N ALA A 23 12.33 7.49 6.11
CA ALA A 23 12.63 8.79 5.52
C ALA A 23 14.05 8.77 4.92
N PRO A 24 14.23 9.17 3.67
CA PRO A 24 15.54 9.07 3.04
C PRO A 24 16.51 10.10 3.61
N SER A 25 17.80 9.83 3.47
CA SER A 25 18.87 10.65 4.04
C SER A 25 18.99 12.05 3.41
N ASN A 26 18.29 12.32 2.31
CA ASN A 26 18.25 13.63 1.66
C ASN A 26 17.10 14.53 2.17
N LEU A 27 16.33 14.10 3.17
CA LEU A 27 15.19 14.85 3.72
C LEU A 27 15.52 16.32 4.05
N ASP A 28 16.69 16.55 4.64
CA ASP A 28 17.13 17.89 5.07
C ASP A 28 17.43 18.84 3.91
N ALA A 29 17.62 18.32 2.69
CA ALA A 29 17.83 19.12 1.48
C ALA A 29 16.52 19.74 0.94
N PHE A 30 15.36 19.36 1.47
CA PHE A 30 14.05 19.83 1.03
C PHE A 30 13.45 20.79 2.06
N GLU A 31 12.82 21.87 1.58
CA GLU A 31 11.98 22.72 2.44
C GLU A 31 10.77 21.93 2.95
N ARG A 32 10.08 21.25 2.02
CA ARG A 32 8.95 20.34 2.27
C ARG A 32 9.20 19.00 1.61
N TYR A 33 8.79 17.93 2.27
CA TYR A 33 9.02 16.60 1.75
C TYR A 33 7.71 15.81 1.63
N PRO A 34 7.07 15.83 0.44
CA PRO A 34 5.84 15.09 0.22
C PRO A 34 6.09 13.58 0.16
N LEU A 35 5.14 12.82 0.69
CA LEU A 35 5.09 11.36 0.61
C LEU A 35 3.69 10.93 0.18
N THR A 36 3.62 10.08 -0.84
CA THR A 36 2.37 9.43 -1.24
C THR A 36 2.52 7.92 -1.10
N LEU A 37 1.57 7.27 -0.44
CA LEU A 37 1.40 5.83 -0.48
C LEU A 37 0.17 5.49 -1.32
N LEU A 38 0.33 4.62 -2.30
CA LEU A 38 -0.77 4.00 -3.03
C LEU A 38 -0.77 2.51 -2.71
N ASP A 39 -1.89 2.04 -2.21
CA ASP A 39 -2.08 0.65 -1.83
C ASP A 39 -3.22 0.05 -2.64
N GLN A 40 -2.90 -0.99 -3.42
CA GLN A 40 -3.81 -1.62 -4.36
C GLN A 40 -3.77 -3.14 -4.15
N PRO A 41 -4.73 -3.70 -3.39
CA PRO A 41 -4.82 -5.13 -3.19
C PRO A 41 -5.44 -5.85 -4.38
N ASP A 42 -5.30 -7.17 -4.39
CA ASP A 42 -6.08 -8.06 -5.24
C ASP A 42 -7.59 -7.87 -5.02
N ALA A 43 -8.37 -8.07 -6.08
CA ALA A 43 -9.82 -8.01 -6.01
C ALA A 43 -10.36 -9.02 -4.97
N GLY A 44 -11.24 -8.55 -4.08
CA GLY A 44 -11.82 -9.35 -2.99
C GLY A 44 -11.14 -9.16 -1.63
N LEU A 45 -10.05 -8.39 -1.55
CA LEU A 45 -9.52 -7.88 -0.29
C LEU A 45 -9.95 -6.41 -0.11
N ALA A 46 -10.93 -6.18 0.75
CA ALA A 46 -11.54 -4.87 0.97
C ALA A 46 -10.83 -4.12 2.10
N ILE A 47 -10.20 -2.98 1.79
CA ILE A 47 -9.55 -2.11 2.77
C ILE A 47 -10.60 -1.25 3.50
N ASP A 48 -10.53 -1.22 4.83
CA ASP A 48 -11.28 -0.26 5.64
C ASP A 48 -10.50 1.07 5.70
N VAL A 49 -10.88 2.00 4.83
CA VAL A 49 -10.27 3.33 4.72
C VAL A 49 -10.37 4.12 6.03
N SER A 50 -11.41 3.90 6.84
CA SER A 50 -11.60 4.61 8.11
C SER A 50 -10.66 4.13 9.21
N SER A 51 -10.06 2.94 9.05
CA SER A 51 -9.09 2.38 9.99
C SER A 51 -7.65 2.85 9.78
N VAL A 52 -7.41 3.67 8.75
CA VAL A 52 -6.06 4.16 8.42
C VAL A 52 -5.51 5.02 9.56
N GLN A 53 -4.35 4.63 10.06
CA GLN A 53 -3.59 5.34 11.08
C GLN A 53 -2.19 5.60 10.58
N VAL A 54 -1.70 6.83 10.80
CA VAL A 54 -0.32 7.23 10.51
C VAL A 54 0.41 7.42 11.83
N SER A 55 1.65 6.95 11.88
CA SER A 55 2.54 7.14 13.02
C SER A 55 3.95 7.51 12.56
N VAL A 56 4.63 8.30 13.39
CA VAL A 56 6.03 8.70 13.18
C VAL A 56 6.81 8.32 14.42
N SER A 57 7.88 7.53 14.23
CA SER A 57 8.71 7.02 15.32
C SER A 57 7.88 6.40 16.47
N GLY A 58 6.83 5.65 16.09
CA GLY A 58 5.91 4.97 17.01
C GLY A 58 4.84 5.87 17.67
N LYS A 59 4.79 7.17 17.37
CA LYS A 59 3.74 8.08 17.87
C LYS A 59 2.69 8.31 16.81
N GLN A 60 1.42 8.16 17.17
CA GLN A 60 0.31 8.44 16.27
C GLN A 60 0.28 9.93 15.89
N VAL A 61 0.01 10.17 14.61
CA VAL A 61 -0.21 11.49 14.03
C VAL A 61 -1.71 11.64 13.79
N GLU A 62 -2.31 12.71 14.31
CA GLU A 62 -3.77 12.92 14.24
C GLU A 62 -4.21 13.75 13.02
N SER A 63 -3.30 14.49 12.39
CA SER A 63 -3.63 15.40 11.28
C SER A 63 -2.43 15.72 10.39
N GLY A 64 -2.68 16.38 9.25
CA GLY A 64 -1.65 16.75 8.28
C GLY A 64 -1.42 15.71 7.18
N PHE A 65 -2.31 14.73 7.07
CA PHE A 65 -2.39 13.77 5.96
C PHE A 65 -3.83 13.67 5.45
N GLU A 66 -4.00 13.27 4.20
CA GLU A 66 -5.28 12.98 3.56
C GLU A 66 -5.33 11.49 3.19
N VAL A 67 -6.49 10.87 3.40
CA VAL A 67 -6.74 9.48 3.01
C VAL A 67 -7.85 9.46 1.96
N VAL A 68 -7.56 8.88 0.81
CA VAL A 68 -8.50 8.76 -0.31
C VAL A 68 -8.72 7.29 -0.62
N GLY A 69 -9.96 6.82 -0.48
CA GLY A 69 -10.37 5.49 -0.96
C GLY A 69 -10.96 5.58 -2.36
N SER A 70 -10.54 4.70 -3.27
CA SER A 70 -11.10 4.62 -4.63
C SER A 70 -11.00 3.19 -5.15
N ASP A 71 -12.12 2.61 -5.59
CA ASP A 71 -12.17 1.32 -6.30
C ASP A 71 -11.38 0.18 -5.62
N GLY A 72 -11.48 0.06 -4.29
CA GLY A 72 -10.77 -0.98 -3.52
C GLY A 72 -9.31 -0.67 -3.19
N SER A 73 -8.77 0.45 -3.69
CA SER A 73 -7.45 0.98 -3.32
C SER A 73 -7.57 2.04 -2.22
N VAL A 74 -6.46 2.28 -1.52
CA VAL A 74 -6.31 3.42 -0.62
C VAL A 74 -5.05 4.23 -0.98
N THR A 75 -5.19 5.55 -0.98
CA THR A 75 -4.07 6.48 -1.12
C THR A 75 -3.93 7.30 0.15
N VAL A 76 -2.72 7.35 0.71
CA VAL A 76 -2.36 8.25 1.82
C VAL A 76 -1.43 9.33 1.29
N LEU A 77 -1.85 10.58 1.42
CA LEU A 77 -1.14 11.77 0.97
C LEU A 77 -0.62 12.53 2.18
N ILE A 78 0.69 12.75 2.24
CA ILE A 78 1.34 13.58 3.24
C ILE A 78 2.06 14.71 2.51
N ASP A 79 1.62 15.94 2.72
CA ASP A 79 2.17 17.13 2.04
C ASP A 79 3.62 17.40 2.47
N ASP A 80 3.91 17.20 3.75
CA ASP A 80 5.23 17.41 4.32
C ASP A 80 5.47 16.52 5.54
N VAL A 81 6.28 15.47 5.38
CA VAL A 81 6.61 14.56 6.49
C VAL A 81 7.41 15.26 7.59
N LYS A 82 8.09 16.36 7.29
CA LYS A 82 8.86 17.14 8.28
C LYS A 82 7.95 17.84 9.29
N ALA A 83 6.72 18.17 8.90
CA ALA A 83 5.72 18.74 9.80
C ALA A 83 5.33 17.77 10.94
N PHE A 84 5.61 16.47 10.79
CA PHE A 84 5.41 15.46 11.83
C PHE A 84 6.62 15.27 12.75
N GLY A 85 7.70 16.05 12.55
CA GLY A 85 8.95 15.89 13.30
C GLY A 85 9.77 14.67 12.88
N VAL A 86 9.59 14.18 11.66
CA VAL A 86 10.44 13.14 11.07
C VAL A 86 11.84 13.73 10.83
N GLU A 87 12.85 13.04 11.34
CA GLU A 87 14.26 13.31 11.02
C GLU A 87 14.75 12.37 9.90
N SER A 88 15.91 12.67 9.33
CA SER A 88 16.58 11.80 8.36
C SER A 88 16.76 10.37 8.91
N ASN A 89 16.37 9.36 8.14
CA ASN A 89 16.26 7.94 8.54
C ASN A 89 15.19 7.62 9.60
N GLY A 90 14.33 8.58 9.96
CA GLY A 90 13.16 8.38 10.80
C GLY A 90 12.15 7.43 10.14
N GLU A 91 11.32 6.80 10.96
CA GLU A 91 10.30 5.87 10.50
C GLU A 91 8.93 6.53 10.42
N ILE A 92 8.26 6.35 9.28
CA ILE A 92 6.85 6.66 9.08
C ILE A 92 6.12 5.34 8.87
N SER A 93 5.16 5.05 9.73
CA SER A 93 4.41 3.80 9.74
C SER A 93 2.93 4.05 9.53
N ILE A 94 2.36 3.47 8.47
CA ILE A 94 0.95 3.53 8.13
C ILE A 94 0.34 2.16 8.39
N SER A 95 -0.78 2.09 9.09
CA SER A 95 -1.49 0.83 9.31
C SER A 95 -2.96 0.97 9.02
N TYR A 96 -3.59 -0.12 8.59
CA TYR A 96 -5.02 -0.17 8.29
C TYR A 96 -5.51 -1.61 8.33
N SER A 97 -6.81 -1.79 8.44
CA SER A 97 -7.49 -3.08 8.40
C SER A 97 -8.02 -3.38 7.01
N ALA A 98 -8.08 -4.66 6.67
CA ALA A 98 -8.78 -5.14 5.49
C ALA A 98 -9.42 -6.51 5.74
N VAL A 99 -10.40 -6.86 4.93
CA VAL A 99 -11.17 -8.11 5.02
C VAL A 99 -11.14 -8.83 3.68
N GLY A 100 -10.80 -10.12 3.68
CA GLY A 100 -11.02 -10.99 2.53
C GLY A 100 -12.49 -11.37 2.46
N GLU A 101 -13.20 -10.92 1.43
CA GLU A 101 -14.65 -11.14 1.27
C GLU A 101 -15.00 -12.60 1.01
N ARG A 102 -14.05 -13.38 0.49
CA ARG A 102 -14.21 -14.79 0.14
C ARG A 102 -12.97 -15.59 0.55
N PRO A 103 -13.07 -16.93 0.63
CA PRO A 103 -11.91 -17.77 0.81
C PRO A 103 -10.96 -17.64 -0.39
N GLY A 104 -9.67 -17.53 -0.13
CA GLY A 104 -8.67 -17.32 -1.17
C GLY A 104 -7.33 -16.80 -0.61
N SER A 105 -6.32 -16.76 -1.48
CA SER A 105 -5.07 -16.05 -1.22
C SER A 105 -5.14 -14.71 -1.92
N TYR A 106 -4.85 -13.62 -1.20
CA TYR A 106 -4.86 -12.27 -1.74
C TYR A 106 -3.52 -11.62 -1.50
N GLU A 107 -2.93 -11.05 -2.55
CA GLU A 107 -1.78 -10.18 -2.44
C GLU A 107 -2.21 -8.74 -2.19
N ASN A 108 -1.44 -8.04 -1.37
CA ASN A 108 -1.66 -6.65 -1.06
C ASN A 108 -0.40 -5.81 -1.36
N CYS A 109 -0.42 -5.05 -2.45
CA CYS A 109 0.73 -4.32 -2.98
C CYS A 109 0.68 -2.84 -2.62
N VAL A 110 1.80 -2.29 -2.12
CA VAL A 110 1.94 -0.86 -1.83
C VAL A 110 3.11 -0.26 -2.58
N CYS A 111 2.91 0.94 -3.11
CA CYS A 111 3.91 1.80 -3.72
C CYS A 111 4.05 3.08 -2.91
N ALA A 112 5.29 3.42 -2.53
CA ALA A 112 5.62 4.69 -1.90
C ALA A 112 6.33 5.61 -2.90
N PHE A 113 5.83 6.82 -3.08
CA PHE A 113 6.36 7.85 -3.96
C PHE A 113 6.89 9.03 -3.15
N TYR A 114 8.12 9.45 -3.44
CA TYR A 114 8.79 10.56 -2.77
C TYR A 114 9.82 11.22 -3.70
N PRO A 115 10.12 12.51 -3.53
CA PRO A 115 11.02 13.22 -4.44
C PRO A 115 12.47 12.76 -4.28
N GLU A 116 13.20 12.67 -5.39
CA GLU A 116 14.64 12.36 -5.37
C GLU A 116 15.50 13.63 -5.39
N ASN A 117 15.06 14.65 -6.11
CA ASN A 117 15.77 15.91 -6.30
C ASN A 117 14.94 17.12 -5.82
N PRO A 118 15.46 18.00 -4.95
CA PRO A 118 14.75 19.22 -4.51
C PRO A 118 14.48 20.22 -5.64
N GLU A 119 15.28 20.22 -6.71
CA GLU A 119 15.09 21.10 -7.87
C GLU A 119 14.06 20.54 -8.88
N ASP A 120 13.72 19.25 -8.78
CA ASP A 120 12.78 18.56 -9.68
C ASP A 120 11.88 17.59 -8.90
N VAL A 121 10.94 18.16 -8.16
CA VAL A 121 9.96 17.42 -7.33
C VAL A 121 9.06 16.50 -8.17
N ALA A 122 9.02 16.66 -9.50
CA ALA A 122 8.27 15.77 -10.39
C ALA A 122 8.96 14.41 -10.59
N THR A 123 10.28 14.33 -10.34
CA THR A 123 10.99 13.05 -10.31
C THR A 123 10.82 12.36 -8.95
N SER A 124 9.86 11.43 -8.90
CA SER A 124 9.61 10.61 -7.71
C SER A 124 10.30 9.25 -7.81
N ARG A 125 10.96 8.82 -6.75
CA ARG A 125 11.36 7.42 -6.58
C ARG A 125 10.17 6.61 -6.06
N THR A 126 10.03 5.40 -6.59
CA THR A 126 9.03 4.43 -6.13
C THR A 126 9.69 3.32 -5.32
N LYS A 127 9.11 3.00 -4.16
CA LYS A 127 9.44 1.78 -3.41
C LYS A 127 8.20 0.90 -3.32
N GLU A 128 8.31 -0.31 -3.86
CA GLU A 128 7.23 -1.30 -3.86
C GLU A 128 7.42 -2.33 -2.75
N SER A 129 6.32 -2.81 -2.20
CA SER A 129 6.30 -3.93 -1.25
C SER A 129 4.95 -4.64 -1.34
N ALA A 130 4.98 -5.97 -1.36
CA ALA A 130 3.79 -6.81 -1.35
C ALA A 130 3.81 -7.76 -0.16
N VAL A 131 2.64 -8.20 0.28
CA VAL A 131 2.47 -9.28 1.25
C VAL A 131 1.19 -10.04 0.91
N SER A 132 1.19 -11.36 1.09
CA SER A 132 0.01 -12.20 0.84
C SER A 132 -0.65 -12.62 2.15
N VAL A 133 -1.96 -12.82 2.11
CA VAL A 133 -2.76 -13.35 3.22
C VAL A 133 -3.78 -14.36 2.70
N ASP A 134 -3.93 -15.45 3.46
CA ASP A 134 -4.84 -16.55 3.16
C ASP A 134 -6.12 -16.44 4.00
N PHE A 135 -7.27 -16.33 3.34
CA PHE A 135 -8.58 -16.43 3.97
C PHE A 135 -9.18 -17.82 3.78
N ALA A 136 -9.53 -18.47 4.89
CA ALA A 136 -10.19 -19.77 4.94
C ALA A 136 -11.72 -19.65 4.83
N ASP A 137 -12.37 -20.75 4.47
CA ASP A 137 -13.83 -20.86 4.52
C ASP A 137 -14.33 -20.82 5.98
N PRO A 138 -15.32 -19.98 6.32
CA PRO A 138 -15.91 -19.94 7.67
C PRO A 138 -16.59 -21.25 8.08
N GLU A 139 -17.08 -22.05 7.14
CA GLU A 139 -17.68 -23.37 7.42
C GLU A 139 -16.62 -24.49 7.49
N MET A 140 -15.39 -24.22 7.02
CA MET A 140 -14.23 -25.09 7.17
C MET A 140 -13.01 -24.30 7.69
N PRO A 141 -13.05 -23.82 8.96
CA PRO A 141 -11.92 -23.12 9.55
C PRO A 141 -10.70 -24.06 9.52
N LYS A 142 -9.60 -23.62 8.88
CA LYS A 142 -8.42 -24.45 8.62
C LYS A 142 -7.90 -25.12 9.91
N THR A 143 -8.14 -26.43 10.07
CA THR A 143 -7.06 -27.32 10.51
C THR A 143 -6.02 -27.34 9.39
N LYS A 144 -4.72 -27.18 9.71
CA LYS A 144 -3.60 -27.16 8.76
C LYS A 144 -3.88 -28.00 7.50
N SER A 145 -4.16 -27.34 6.37
CA SER A 145 -4.11 -28.04 5.09
C SER A 145 -2.66 -28.43 4.85
N LEU A 146 -2.37 -29.73 4.82
CA LEU A 146 -1.07 -30.33 4.52
C LEU A 146 -0.65 -30.13 3.05
N SER A 147 -1.14 -29.10 2.36
CA SER A 147 -0.78 -28.80 0.96
C SER A 147 0.49 -27.95 0.82
N ALA A 148 1.13 -27.54 1.93
CA ALA A 148 2.44 -26.89 1.90
C ALA A 148 3.58 -27.80 2.42
N ILE A 149 3.53 -29.10 2.13
CA ILE A 149 4.79 -29.83 1.99
C ILE A 149 5.32 -29.45 0.61
N ARG A 150 6.42 -28.68 0.56
CA ARG A 150 7.26 -28.55 -0.64
C ARG A 150 7.68 -29.96 -1.06
N LEU A 151 6.87 -30.61 -1.87
CA LEU A 151 7.33 -31.67 -2.75
C LEU A 151 7.81 -30.97 -4.01
N GLY A 152 9.12 -30.77 -4.06
CA GLY A 152 9.79 -30.50 -5.32
C GLY A 152 9.38 -31.57 -6.33
N ASN A 153 9.18 -31.10 -7.56
CA ASN A 153 8.98 -31.85 -8.80
C ASN A 153 7.54 -32.28 -9.13
N ILE A 154 7.05 -31.59 -10.18
CA ILE A 154 6.24 -32.10 -11.29
C ILE A 154 4.82 -32.57 -10.91
N LEU A 155 3.82 -31.86 -11.44
CA LEU A 155 2.78 -32.45 -12.30
C LEU A 155 2.00 -31.34 -13.02
N LYS A 156 2.20 -31.26 -14.34
CA LYS A 156 1.22 -30.72 -15.29
C LYS A 156 0.03 -31.67 -15.34
N THR A 157 -1.18 -31.12 -15.34
CA THR A 157 -2.38 -31.45 -16.16
C THR A 157 -3.57 -30.74 -15.49
N GLY A 158 -4.47 -30.03 -16.17
CA GLY A 158 -4.75 -29.90 -17.59
C GLY A 158 -5.59 -28.65 -17.85
N ASP A 159 -5.89 -28.46 -19.13
CA ASP A 159 -6.60 -27.34 -19.74
C ASP A 159 -7.84 -26.87 -18.99
N ASP A 160 -7.93 -25.56 -18.76
CA ASP A 160 -9.12 -24.76 -19.07
C ASP A 160 -8.65 -23.34 -19.45
N ASP A 161 -9.08 -22.89 -20.63
CA ASP A 161 -8.81 -21.57 -21.21
C ASP A 161 -9.22 -20.43 -20.26
N ILE A 162 -8.29 -19.90 -19.48
CA ILE A 162 -8.45 -18.61 -18.83
C ILE A 162 -7.92 -17.56 -19.82
N THR A 163 -8.85 -16.91 -20.51
CA THR A 163 -8.57 -15.70 -21.27
C THR A 163 -8.13 -14.61 -20.31
N TRP A 164 -6.82 -14.35 -20.30
CA TRP A 164 -6.23 -13.21 -19.59
C TRP A 164 -6.80 -11.92 -20.21
N ALA A 165 -7.68 -11.24 -19.48
CA ALA A 165 -7.98 -9.84 -19.80
C ALA A 165 -6.66 -9.06 -19.73
N PRO A 166 -6.35 -8.20 -20.72
CA PRO A 166 -5.11 -7.43 -20.68
C PRO A 166 -5.14 -6.51 -19.46
N ALA A 167 -4.03 -6.53 -18.72
CA ALA A 167 -3.75 -5.62 -17.63
C ALA A 167 -4.17 -4.20 -18.02
N VAL A 168 -4.99 -3.57 -17.18
CA VAL A 168 -5.40 -2.18 -17.36
C VAL A 168 -4.14 -1.35 -17.53
N SER A 169 -3.99 -0.81 -18.74
CA SER A 169 -2.75 -0.25 -19.26
C SER A 169 -2.18 0.86 -18.37
N SER A 170 -0.86 0.87 -18.22
CA SER A 170 0.01 1.87 -17.58
C SER A 170 -0.32 3.36 -17.86
N VAL A 171 -1.13 3.64 -18.87
CA VAL A 171 -1.57 4.99 -19.27
C VAL A 171 -2.51 5.62 -18.23
N ALA A 172 -3.38 4.85 -17.57
CA ALA A 172 -4.30 5.36 -16.56
C ALA A 172 -3.57 5.79 -15.27
N LEU A 173 -2.53 5.05 -14.87
CA LEU A 173 -1.70 5.36 -13.70
C LEU A 173 -0.90 6.66 -13.91
N THR A 174 -0.40 6.87 -15.13
CA THR A 174 0.35 8.08 -15.50
C THR A 174 -0.54 9.33 -15.49
N ALA A 175 -1.79 9.22 -15.95
CA ALA A 175 -2.74 10.34 -15.95
C ALA A 175 -3.17 10.73 -14.52
N LEU A 176 -3.33 9.76 -13.62
CA LEU A 176 -3.66 10.01 -12.21
C LEU A 176 -2.49 10.71 -11.48
N LEU A 177 -1.25 10.25 -11.71
CA LEU A 177 -0.04 10.88 -11.19
C LEU A 177 0.10 12.33 -11.66
N VAL A 178 -0.09 12.61 -12.95
CA VAL A 178 -0.02 13.98 -13.50
C VAL A 178 -1.11 14.89 -12.91
N ALA A 179 -2.34 14.40 -12.73
CA ALA A 179 -3.42 15.18 -12.13
C ALA A 179 -3.20 15.46 -10.63
N LEU A 180 -2.63 14.51 -9.89
CA LEU A 180 -2.27 14.67 -8.48
C LEU A 180 -1.15 15.69 -8.30
N PHE A 181 -0.04 15.58 -9.06
CA PHE A 181 1.06 16.54 -9.00
C PHE A 181 0.66 17.96 -9.44
N ALA A 182 -0.26 18.10 -10.40
CA ALA A 182 -0.78 19.42 -10.80
C ALA A 182 -1.58 20.10 -9.68
N LYS A 183 -2.26 19.33 -8.83
CA LYS A 183 -3.01 19.85 -7.68
C LYS A 183 -2.07 20.38 -6.59
N PHE A 184 -0.90 19.76 -6.41
CA PHE A 184 0.15 20.22 -5.50
C PHE A 184 0.93 21.44 -6.01
N ALA A 185 1.24 21.49 -7.31
CA ALA A 185 1.91 22.65 -7.92
C ALA A 185 1.05 23.92 -7.91
N SER A 186 -0.28 23.79 -8.00
CA SER A 186 -1.23 24.91 -8.02
C SER A 186 -1.35 25.67 -6.69
N LYS A 187 -1.18 24.98 -5.55
CA LYS A 187 -1.29 25.60 -4.21
C LYS A 187 -0.10 26.51 -3.84
N GLY A 188 0.99 26.49 -4.61
CA GLY A 188 2.17 27.33 -4.41
C GLY A 188 2.15 28.70 -5.10
N ARG A 189 1.12 29.02 -5.90
CA ARG A 189 1.06 30.29 -6.67
C ARG A 189 -0.09 31.18 -6.23
N ARG A 190 -0.08 31.61 -4.97
CA ARG A 190 -0.74 32.85 -4.51
C ARG A 190 0.11 33.50 -3.43
N GLY A 191 0.70 34.65 -3.78
CA GLY A 191 1.58 35.46 -2.95
C GLY A 191 2.61 36.16 -3.82
#